data_AF-A0A661ZLN9-F1
#
_entry.id   AF-A0A661ZLN9-F1
#
_cell.length_a   1.000
_cell.length_b   1.000
_cell.length_c   1.000
_cell.angle_alpha   90.00
_cell.angle_beta   90.00
_cell.angle_gamma   90.00
#
_symmetry.space_group_name_H-M   'P 1'
#
loop_
_entity.id
_entity.type
_entity.pdbx_description
1 polymer ?
#
loop_
_entity_poly.entity_id
_entity_poly.type
_entity_poly.pdbx_seq_one_letter_code
_entity_poly.pdbx_strand_id
1 'polypeptide(L)'
;MKRIIFIFIFVFGGFLLSFSQMQTTITKSDVKNIRWENNSIIQSIRNPELEQMSGSITLVENEMINIPLDYNGEAGIFIMGEVGVTSNTFEVTLTYDFDMSKYMITNQEYADMLNYAFNEGLLTGNFQSNISVKNAEGFSYELLDLDGNWQGSVCQIEYIDGEFMVKDNYHNYPVIFVSWFGTAFYCNMRSRMEGLTELYDQIPNPWARTFYGEDGYRLPTEHEWEYAATYNDERHYPWGNEPATPELASFNNQYTHSTPVDQYPLGVSQLGLMDMAGNVAEFTNNYVFSYTPDPQLNPTGPDEDDRISKKGNNFEADAEVIKCHWRSGWIKQYYFMSGTYHTFATNDISFRILRTYAEGITNINETEQTISAINNYPNPVDRFTTFCFYNNVKGIASISIYNSVGQLIQKIEDIKVGSETNSVLFDAESLKPGIYLYTIEMPDCFVSNRFIKY
;
A
#
# COMPACT_ATOMS: atom_id res chain seq x y z
N MET A 1 9.99 -47.86 5.93
CA MET A 1 11.35 -47.74 6.51
C MET A 1 11.56 -46.29 6.93
N LYS A 2 11.58 -46.00 8.24
CA LYS A 2 11.93 -44.65 8.73
C LYS A 2 13.44 -44.46 8.52
N ARG A 3 13.83 -43.63 7.56
CA ARG A 3 15.23 -43.21 7.39
C ARG A 3 15.46 -42.00 8.28
N ILE A 4 16.37 -42.14 9.24
CA ILE A 4 16.88 -41.05 10.08
C ILE A 4 17.91 -40.31 9.23
N ILE A 5 17.66 -39.03 8.93
CA ILE A 5 18.62 -38.16 8.27
C ILE A 5 19.54 -37.59 9.36
N PHE A 6 20.83 -37.93 9.31
CA PHE A 6 21.84 -37.27 10.13
C PHE A 6 22.36 -36.05 9.38
N ILE A 7 22.14 -34.85 9.93
CA ILE A 7 22.79 -33.63 9.46
C ILE A 7 24.10 -33.50 10.24
N PHE A 8 25.23 -33.56 9.55
CA PHE A 8 26.55 -33.22 10.12
C PHE A 8 26.79 -31.73 9.90
N ILE A 9 26.90 -30.96 10.99
CA ILE A 9 27.32 -29.56 10.95
C ILE A 9 28.82 -29.52 11.24
N PHE A 10 29.63 -29.09 10.26
CA PHE A 10 31.02 -28.73 10.49
C PHE A 10 31.08 -27.28 10.97
N VAL A 11 31.41 -27.07 12.24
CA VAL A 11 31.73 -25.75 12.79
C VAL A 11 33.25 -25.57 12.71
N PHE A 12 33.71 -24.67 11.85
CA PHE A 12 35.08 -24.16 11.93
C PHE A 12 35.15 -23.13 13.05
N GLY A 13 35.79 -23.50 14.17
CA GLY A 13 36.24 -22.57 15.21
C GLY A 13 35.60 -22.75 16.58
N GLY A 14 36.38 -23.34 17.51
CA GLY A 14 36.40 -22.95 18.93
C GLY A 14 35.21 -23.31 19.83
N PHE A 15 35.47 -24.23 20.76
CA PHE A 15 34.71 -24.56 21.97
C PHE A 15 33.47 -25.46 21.86
N LEU A 16 33.70 -26.73 22.23
CA LEU A 16 32.71 -27.72 22.65
C LEU A 16 32.00 -27.26 23.93
N LEU A 17 30.67 -27.10 23.88
CA LEU A 17 29.79 -27.30 25.03
C LEU A 17 28.63 -28.19 24.60
N SER A 18 28.43 -29.26 25.38
CA SER A 18 27.47 -30.33 25.16
C SER A 18 26.03 -29.86 25.37
N PHE A 19 25.16 -30.04 24.36
CA PHE A 19 23.71 -30.09 24.57
C PHE A 19 23.24 -31.52 24.38
N SER A 20 22.96 -32.19 25.49
CA SER A 20 22.16 -33.42 25.52
C SER A 20 20.70 -33.06 25.81
N GLN A 21 19.80 -33.59 24.97
CA GLN A 21 18.33 -33.62 25.10
C GLN A 21 17.55 -32.38 24.62
N MET A 22 17.33 -32.33 23.30
CA MET A 22 16.03 -31.99 22.73
C MET A 22 15.72 -33.00 21.63
N GLN A 23 14.73 -33.86 21.85
CA GLN A 23 14.10 -34.62 20.78
C GLN A 23 12.90 -33.81 20.31
N THR A 24 13.03 -33.11 19.17
CA THR A 24 11.89 -32.54 18.47
C THR A 24 11.57 -33.44 17.28
N THR A 25 10.35 -33.98 17.25
CA THR A 25 9.86 -34.74 16.09
C THR A 25 9.33 -33.73 15.09
N ILE A 26 10.04 -33.54 13.97
CA ILE A 26 9.64 -32.63 12.88
C ILE A 26 8.71 -33.39 11.93
N THR A 27 7.55 -32.83 11.62
CA THR A 27 6.59 -33.37 10.64
C THR A 27 6.79 -32.75 9.25
N LYS A 28 6.31 -33.44 8.20
CA LYS A 28 6.60 -33.16 6.78
C LYS A 28 6.16 -31.76 6.30
N SER A 29 5.27 -31.07 7.03
CA SER A 29 4.84 -29.70 6.76
C SER A 29 5.87 -28.63 7.14
N ASP A 30 6.81 -28.96 8.05
CA ASP A 30 7.57 -27.93 8.76
C ASP A 30 8.99 -27.74 8.19
N VAL A 31 9.27 -28.30 7.01
CA VAL A 31 10.63 -28.35 6.43
C VAL A 31 10.92 -27.20 5.46
N LYS A 32 9.94 -26.36 5.10
CA LYS A 32 10.19 -25.23 4.19
C LYS A 32 10.75 -23.98 4.87
N ASN A 33 10.57 -23.79 6.18
CA ASN A 33 11.04 -22.59 6.88
C ASN A 33 11.68 -22.96 8.22
N ILE A 34 13.01 -23.02 8.26
CA ILE A 34 13.75 -23.02 9.53
C ILE A 34 14.11 -21.56 9.83
N ARG A 35 13.43 -20.94 10.81
CA ARG A 35 13.85 -19.66 11.38
C ARG A 35 15.02 -19.89 12.34
N TRP A 36 16.14 -19.22 12.08
CA TRP A 36 17.22 -19.07 13.05
C TRP A 36 17.23 -17.62 13.52
N GLU A 37 16.98 -17.39 14.80
CA GLU A 37 17.28 -16.11 15.43
C GLU A 37 18.68 -16.16 16.01
N ASN A 38 19.62 -15.50 15.32
CA ASN A 38 20.77 -14.92 15.99
C ASN A 38 21.29 -13.73 15.18
N ASN A 39 21.10 -12.53 15.73
CA ASN A 39 21.71 -11.25 15.37
C ASN A 39 22.05 -11.01 13.88
N SER A 40 21.12 -10.31 13.23
CA SER A 40 21.36 -9.34 12.16
C SER A 40 22.10 -9.80 10.90
N ILE A 41 21.57 -10.83 10.22
CA ILE A 41 21.50 -10.99 8.74
C ILE A 41 20.53 -12.15 8.45
N ILE A 42 19.51 -11.93 7.61
CA ILE A 42 18.69 -13.01 7.05
C ILE A 42 19.46 -13.59 5.86
N GLN A 43 19.79 -14.88 5.88
CA GLN A 43 20.23 -15.62 4.70
C GLN A 43 19.31 -16.81 4.47
N SER A 44 18.57 -16.79 3.36
CA SER A 44 17.86 -17.97 2.87
C SER A 44 18.86 -18.92 2.22
N ILE A 45 18.90 -20.17 2.68
CA ILE A 45 19.70 -21.22 2.04
C ILE A 45 18.77 -21.95 1.06
N ARG A 46 18.92 -21.67 -0.24
CA ARG A 46 18.23 -22.41 -1.32
C ARG A 46 18.81 -23.83 -1.40
N ASN A 47 17.94 -24.84 -1.49
CA ASN A 47 18.32 -26.23 -1.73
C ASN A 47 17.81 -26.71 -3.09
N PRO A 48 18.65 -26.67 -4.15
CA PRO A 48 18.24 -26.99 -5.53
C PRO A 48 17.77 -28.43 -5.72
N GLU A 49 18.17 -29.37 -4.86
CA GLU A 49 17.82 -30.79 -4.99
C GLU A 49 16.37 -31.08 -4.57
N LEU A 50 15.73 -30.20 -3.78
CA LEU A 50 14.33 -30.33 -3.38
C LEU A 50 13.35 -29.73 -4.40
N GLU A 51 13.79 -28.77 -5.22
CA GLU A 51 12.99 -28.14 -6.29
C GLU A 51 12.73 -29.12 -7.45
N GLN A 52 13.64 -30.05 -7.72
CA GLN A 52 13.48 -31.04 -8.81
C GLN A 52 12.50 -32.18 -8.49
N MET A 53 12.03 -32.33 -7.24
CA MET A 53 11.21 -33.47 -6.82
C MET A 53 9.70 -33.20 -6.82
N SER A 54 9.25 -31.94 -6.93
CA SER A 54 7.87 -31.60 -7.30
C SER A 54 7.89 -31.08 -8.73
N GLY A 55 7.03 -31.58 -9.61
CA GLY A 55 6.81 -30.99 -10.94
C GLY A 55 6.12 -29.61 -10.85
N SER A 56 6.55 -28.76 -9.92
CA SER A 56 6.09 -27.41 -9.70
C SER A 56 6.64 -26.52 -10.81
N ILE A 57 5.74 -25.96 -11.60
CA ILE A 57 6.02 -24.79 -12.42
C ILE A 57 6.56 -23.71 -11.47
N THR A 58 7.84 -23.37 -11.59
CA THR A 58 8.44 -22.27 -10.84
C THR A 58 8.09 -20.98 -11.58
N LEU A 59 7.19 -20.18 -11.03
CA LEU A 59 6.94 -18.83 -11.54
C LEU A 59 8.26 -18.05 -11.57
N VAL A 60 8.49 -17.27 -12.62
CA VAL A 60 9.51 -16.23 -12.57
C VAL A 60 9.19 -15.33 -11.37
N GLU A 61 10.13 -15.19 -10.44
CA GLU A 61 9.83 -14.59 -9.14
C GLU A 61 10.00 -13.06 -9.20
N ASN A 62 8.90 -12.31 -9.13
CA ASN A 62 8.94 -10.88 -8.82
C ASN A 62 9.54 -10.69 -7.42
N GLU A 63 10.51 -9.78 -7.30
CA GLU A 63 11.03 -9.40 -5.99
C GLU A 63 9.92 -8.70 -5.20
N MET A 64 9.56 -9.23 -4.02
CA MET A 64 8.62 -8.60 -3.11
C MET A 64 9.41 -7.69 -2.15
N ILE A 65 9.18 -6.39 -2.26
CA ILE A 65 9.81 -5.36 -1.42
C ILE A 65 8.97 -5.16 -0.17
N ASN A 66 9.59 -5.30 0.99
CA ASN A 66 8.96 -4.91 2.25
C ASN A 66 8.78 -3.39 2.29
N ILE A 67 7.53 -2.94 2.45
CA ILE A 67 7.18 -1.53 2.56
C ILE A 67 7.03 -1.23 4.06
N PRO A 68 8.04 -0.60 4.69
CA PRO A 68 8.00 -0.36 6.12
C PRO A 68 6.94 0.70 6.41
N LEU A 69 5.91 0.33 7.15
CA LEU A 69 5.04 1.32 7.79
C LEU A 69 5.72 1.96 9.00
N ASP A 70 6.68 1.22 9.55
CA ASP A 70 7.37 1.54 10.78
C ASP A 70 8.80 2.06 10.54
N TYR A 71 8.99 3.38 10.62
CA TYR A 71 10.34 3.95 10.72
C TYR A 71 10.79 4.21 12.18
N ASN A 72 9.99 3.93 13.24
CA ASN A 72 10.28 4.25 14.67
C ASN A 72 9.38 3.57 15.76
N GLY A 73 8.79 2.41 15.53
CA GLY A 73 7.66 1.81 16.25
C GLY A 73 6.24 2.28 15.87
N GLU A 74 6.00 2.97 14.74
CA GLU A 74 4.72 3.65 14.45
C GLU A 74 3.99 3.13 13.20
N ALA A 75 2.67 3.34 13.15
CA ALA A 75 1.85 3.08 11.96
C ALA A 75 2.29 3.97 10.79
N GLY A 76 2.05 3.52 9.55
CA GLY A 76 2.37 4.27 8.35
C GLY A 76 1.40 5.43 8.17
N ILE A 77 1.75 6.58 8.72
CA ILE A 77 0.96 7.82 8.61
C ILE A 77 1.53 8.65 7.46
N PHE A 78 0.67 9.06 6.54
CA PHE A 78 1.02 10.00 5.47
C PHE A 78 -0.15 10.88 5.06
N ILE A 79 0.15 12.00 4.42
CA ILE A 79 -0.85 12.87 3.81
C ILE A 79 -1.08 12.41 2.38
N MET A 80 -2.31 12.00 2.07
CA MET A 80 -2.73 11.59 0.74
C MET A 80 -3.30 12.77 -0.05
N GLY A 81 -3.00 12.82 -1.35
CA GLY A 81 -3.46 13.83 -2.29
C GLY A 81 -2.58 15.08 -2.37
N GLU A 82 -2.96 16.00 -3.25
CA GLU A 82 -2.33 17.31 -3.39
C GLU A 82 -3.39 18.39 -3.65
N VAL A 83 -3.35 19.49 -2.88
CA VAL A 83 -4.27 20.61 -3.07
C VAL A 83 -4.11 21.20 -4.47
N GLY A 84 -5.21 21.24 -5.23
CA GLY A 84 -5.21 21.76 -6.60
C GLY A 84 -5.12 20.67 -7.68
N VAL A 85 -4.79 19.43 -7.29
CA VAL A 85 -4.88 18.24 -8.15
C VAL A 85 -6.03 17.34 -7.67
N THR A 86 -6.07 17.03 -6.39
CA THR A 86 -7.17 16.33 -5.73
C THR A 86 -8.14 17.33 -5.07
N SER A 87 -9.37 16.90 -4.79
CA SER A 87 -10.38 17.78 -4.18
C SER A 87 -10.01 18.24 -2.77
N ASN A 88 -9.25 17.41 -2.03
CA ASN A 88 -8.70 17.69 -0.70
C ASN A 88 -7.40 16.88 -0.52
N THR A 89 -6.68 17.17 0.56
CA THR A 89 -5.69 16.27 1.16
C THR A 89 -6.23 15.75 2.49
N PHE A 90 -5.81 14.56 2.90
CA PHE A 90 -6.20 13.98 4.19
C PHE A 90 -5.17 12.99 4.72
N GLU A 91 -5.17 12.81 6.03
CA GLU A 91 -4.27 11.88 6.70
C GLU A 91 -4.77 10.45 6.54
N VAL A 92 -3.86 9.55 6.20
CA VAL A 92 -4.11 8.11 6.13
C VAL A 92 -3.16 7.41 7.10
N THR A 93 -3.73 6.53 7.91
CA THR A 93 -2.98 5.61 8.77
C THR A 93 -3.12 4.19 8.22
N LEU A 94 -2.00 3.60 7.80
CA LEU A 94 -1.90 2.18 7.47
C LEU A 94 -1.30 1.43 8.66
N THR A 95 -1.86 0.28 9.00
CA THR A 95 -1.41 -0.52 10.17
C THR A 95 -1.01 -1.94 9.83
N TYR A 96 -1.25 -2.39 8.60
CA TYR A 96 -0.84 -3.72 8.16
C TYR A 96 0.41 -3.57 7.34
N ASP A 97 1.56 -4.00 7.88
CA ASP A 97 2.76 -4.12 7.08
C ASP A 97 2.46 -4.94 5.83
N PHE A 98 3.08 -4.57 4.72
CA PHE A 98 2.88 -5.26 3.46
C PHE A 98 4.18 -5.37 2.68
N ASP A 99 4.27 -6.45 1.91
CA ASP A 99 5.27 -6.56 0.85
C ASP A 99 4.58 -6.27 -0.48
N MET A 100 5.20 -5.45 -1.32
CA MET A 100 4.71 -5.08 -2.65
C MET A 100 5.68 -5.54 -3.73
N SER A 101 5.16 -6.04 -4.86
CA SER A 101 6.02 -6.44 -5.97
C SER A 101 6.79 -5.23 -6.52
N LYS A 102 8.10 -5.42 -6.68
CA LYS A 102 9.04 -4.39 -7.16
C LYS A 102 8.62 -3.85 -8.51
N TYR A 103 8.24 -4.78 -9.39
CA TYR A 103 7.81 -4.54 -10.74
C TYR A 103 6.31 -4.79 -10.87
N MET A 104 5.70 -4.21 -11.90
CA MET A 104 4.43 -4.72 -12.42
C MET A 104 4.56 -6.18 -12.81
N ILE A 105 3.43 -6.90 -12.82
CA ILE A 105 3.39 -8.29 -13.29
C ILE A 105 3.70 -8.33 -14.79
N THR A 106 4.67 -9.14 -15.16
CA THR A 106 5.12 -9.29 -16.54
C THR A 106 4.26 -10.25 -17.35
N ASN A 107 4.38 -10.21 -18.68
CA ASN A 107 3.73 -11.17 -19.57
C ASN A 107 4.13 -12.61 -19.23
N GLN A 108 5.40 -12.85 -18.87
CA GLN A 108 5.86 -14.20 -18.52
C GLN A 108 5.19 -14.72 -17.24
N GLU A 109 5.18 -13.90 -16.19
CA GLU A 109 4.52 -14.27 -14.93
C GLU A 109 3.03 -14.56 -15.14
N TYR A 110 2.35 -13.74 -15.93
CA TYR A 110 0.93 -13.93 -16.23
C TYR A 110 0.69 -15.20 -17.09
N ALA A 111 1.52 -15.45 -18.10
CA ALA A 111 1.43 -16.67 -18.91
C ALA A 111 1.67 -17.94 -18.06
N ASP A 112 2.65 -17.93 -17.17
CA ASP A 112 2.91 -19.04 -16.24
C ASP A 112 1.69 -19.30 -15.34
N MET A 113 1.03 -18.24 -14.86
CA MET A 113 -0.22 -18.33 -14.10
C MET A 113 -1.36 -18.94 -14.94
N LEU A 114 -1.51 -18.50 -16.19
CA LEU A 114 -2.52 -19.07 -17.10
C LEU A 114 -2.28 -20.56 -17.35
N ASN A 115 -1.03 -20.98 -17.54
CA ASN A 115 -0.68 -22.39 -17.73
C ASN A 115 -1.00 -23.24 -16.50
N TYR A 116 -0.73 -22.72 -15.29
CA TYR A 116 -1.16 -23.38 -14.06
C TYR A 116 -2.69 -23.51 -13.99
N ALA A 117 -3.41 -22.40 -14.18
CA ALA A 117 -4.86 -22.39 -14.11
C ALA A 117 -5.52 -23.27 -15.18
N PHE A 118 -4.92 -23.36 -16.38
CA PHE A 118 -5.34 -24.26 -17.44
C PHE A 118 -5.22 -25.73 -17.03
N ASN A 119 -4.08 -26.11 -16.45
CA ASN A 119 -3.83 -27.48 -16.00
C ASN A 119 -4.77 -27.90 -14.85
N GLU A 120 -5.17 -26.95 -14.01
CA GLU A 120 -6.14 -27.15 -12.94
C GLU A 120 -7.61 -27.11 -13.43
N GLY A 121 -7.86 -26.84 -14.72
CA GLY A 121 -9.20 -26.76 -15.29
C GLY A 121 -10.00 -25.52 -14.86
N LEU A 122 -9.31 -24.45 -14.46
CA LEU A 122 -9.90 -23.22 -13.92
C LEU A 122 -10.20 -22.17 -15.00
N LEU A 123 -9.85 -22.45 -16.26
CA LEU A 123 -10.02 -21.54 -17.39
C LEU A 123 -11.08 -22.02 -18.39
N THR A 124 -11.77 -21.05 -18.99
CA THR A 124 -12.67 -21.21 -20.14
C THR A 124 -12.38 -20.07 -21.14
N GLY A 125 -13.23 -19.89 -22.14
CA GLY A 125 -13.09 -18.86 -23.18
C GLY A 125 -12.76 -19.46 -24.53
N ASN A 126 -12.20 -18.63 -25.42
CA ASN A 126 -11.85 -19.01 -26.79
C ASN A 126 -10.36 -18.82 -27.04
N PHE A 127 -9.54 -19.38 -26.15
CA PHE A 127 -8.09 -19.29 -26.24
C PHE A 127 -7.51 -20.16 -27.36
N GLN A 128 -8.16 -21.25 -27.77
CA GLN A 128 -7.72 -22.05 -28.93
C GLN A 128 -7.73 -21.25 -30.23
N SER A 129 -8.57 -20.23 -30.33
CA SER A 129 -8.60 -19.30 -31.47
C SER A 129 -7.86 -18.00 -31.18
N ASN A 130 -7.14 -17.89 -30.06
CA ASN A 130 -6.47 -16.68 -29.57
C ASN A 130 -7.39 -15.46 -29.46
N ILE A 131 -8.58 -15.63 -28.86
CA ILE A 131 -9.55 -14.55 -28.67
C ILE A 131 -9.66 -14.14 -27.20
N SER A 132 -10.02 -15.04 -26.29
CA SER A 132 -10.22 -14.66 -24.88
C SER A 132 -9.90 -15.78 -23.91
N VAL A 133 -9.39 -15.38 -22.75
CA VAL A 133 -9.28 -16.24 -21.56
C VAL A 133 -10.29 -15.78 -20.53
N LYS A 134 -11.02 -16.72 -19.94
CA LYS A 134 -12.06 -16.47 -18.93
C LYS A 134 -11.89 -17.39 -17.74
N ASN A 135 -12.40 -17.00 -16.58
CA ASN A 135 -12.53 -17.91 -15.44
C ASN A 135 -13.65 -18.93 -15.69
N ALA A 136 -13.41 -20.18 -15.29
CA ALA A 136 -14.38 -21.27 -15.41
C ALA A 136 -15.40 -21.29 -14.26
N GLU A 137 -15.03 -20.79 -13.08
CA GLU A 137 -15.88 -20.77 -11.89
C GLU A 137 -16.68 -19.47 -11.74
N GLY A 138 -17.84 -19.50 -11.10
CA GLY A 138 -18.66 -18.30 -10.89
C GLY A 138 -19.17 -17.69 -12.19
N PHE A 139 -19.03 -16.37 -12.32
CA PHE A 139 -19.39 -15.64 -13.53
C PHE A 139 -18.20 -15.64 -14.49
N SER A 140 -18.40 -16.10 -15.73
CA SER A 140 -17.35 -16.23 -16.75
C SER A 140 -16.91 -14.87 -17.31
N TYR A 141 -16.17 -14.12 -16.49
CA TYR A 141 -15.55 -12.86 -16.84
C TYR A 141 -14.30 -13.08 -17.69
N GLU A 142 -14.08 -12.16 -18.61
CA GLU A 142 -12.83 -12.08 -19.36
C GLU A 142 -11.69 -11.68 -18.42
N LEU A 143 -10.64 -12.50 -18.42
CA LEU A 143 -9.42 -12.30 -17.65
C LEU A 143 -8.36 -11.60 -18.52
N LEU A 144 -8.20 -12.09 -19.75
CA LEU A 144 -7.24 -11.59 -20.73
C LEU A 144 -7.88 -11.60 -22.11
N ASP A 145 -7.77 -10.48 -22.81
CA ASP A 145 -8.13 -10.33 -24.22
C ASP A 145 -6.91 -10.70 -25.08
N LEU A 146 -6.97 -11.85 -25.77
CA LEU A 146 -5.86 -12.39 -26.55
C LEU A 146 -5.83 -11.80 -27.98
N ASP A 147 -6.97 -11.38 -28.53
CA ASP A 147 -7.04 -10.66 -29.81
C ASP A 147 -6.99 -9.14 -29.65
N GLY A 148 -6.82 -8.67 -28.41
CA GLY A 148 -6.62 -7.28 -28.03
C GLY A 148 -5.64 -6.57 -28.95
N ASN A 149 -6.14 -5.52 -29.60
CA ASN A 149 -5.39 -4.67 -30.51
C ASN A 149 -5.89 -3.23 -30.41
N TRP A 150 -5.01 -2.35 -29.95
CA TRP A 150 -5.31 -0.93 -29.83
C TRP A 150 -4.10 -0.11 -30.29
N GLN A 151 -4.32 0.75 -31.28
CA GLN A 151 -3.31 1.65 -31.84
C GLN A 151 -1.98 0.95 -32.22
N GLY A 152 -2.05 -0.32 -32.65
CA GLY A 152 -0.87 -1.10 -33.05
C GLY A 152 -0.16 -1.81 -31.89
N SER A 153 -0.57 -1.59 -30.64
CA SER A 153 -0.22 -2.45 -29.52
C SER A 153 -1.15 -3.66 -29.50
N VAL A 154 -0.59 -4.85 -29.29
CA VAL A 154 -1.34 -6.12 -29.25
C VAL A 154 -1.05 -6.90 -27.97
N CYS A 155 -1.94 -7.82 -27.60
CA CYS A 155 -1.66 -8.77 -26.53
C CYS A 155 -0.38 -9.57 -26.86
N GLN A 156 0.51 -9.70 -25.87
CA GLN A 156 1.81 -10.34 -26.04
C GLN A 156 1.84 -11.80 -25.60
N ILE A 157 0.69 -12.34 -25.18
CA ILE A 157 0.50 -13.74 -24.82
C ILE A 157 -0.36 -14.38 -25.91
N GLU A 158 0.00 -15.59 -26.32
CA GLU A 158 -0.74 -16.39 -27.28
C GLU A 158 -0.83 -17.84 -26.81
N TYR A 159 -1.90 -18.52 -27.15
CA TYR A 159 -2.09 -19.94 -26.91
C TYR A 159 -1.67 -20.75 -28.14
N ILE A 160 -0.64 -21.58 -27.99
CA ILE A 160 -0.06 -22.41 -29.05
C ILE A 160 0.08 -23.83 -28.52
N ASP A 161 -0.46 -24.80 -29.26
CA ASP A 161 -0.27 -26.25 -29.04
C ASP A 161 -0.47 -26.77 -27.60
N GLY A 162 -1.37 -26.15 -26.83
CA GLY A 162 -1.68 -26.59 -25.46
C GLY A 162 -1.15 -25.69 -24.36
N GLU A 163 -0.46 -24.60 -24.71
CA GLU A 163 0.29 -23.77 -23.77
C GLU A 163 0.10 -22.28 -24.09
N PHE A 164 -0.01 -21.46 -23.04
CA PHE A 164 0.10 -20.01 -23.14
C PHE A 164 1.58 -19.61 -23.19
N MET A 165 2.00 -19.03 -24.30
CA MET A 165 3.37 -18.58 -24.54
C MET A 165 3.41 -17.07 -24.72
N VAL A 166 4.52 -16.45 -24.30
CA VAL A 166 4.78 -15.03 -24.56
C VAL A 166 5.50 -14.89 -25.90
N LYS A 167 5.11 -13.88 -26.69
CA LYS A 167 5.77 -13.52 -27.94
C LYS A 167 7.23 -13.11 -27.69
N ASP A 168 8.09 -13.48 -28.62
CA ASP A 168 9.54 -13.22 -28.55
C ASP A 168 9.84 -11.77 -28.15
N ASN A 169 10.75 -11.60 -27.17
CA ASN A 169 11.21 -10.33 -26.61
C ASN A 169 10.22 -9.57 -25.72
N TYR A 170 9.00 -10.08 -25.46
CA TYR A 170 8.01 -9.40 -24.61
C TYR A 170 7.86 -9.99 -23.20
N HIS A 171 8.69 -10.97 -22.84
CA HIS A 171 8.65 -11.67 -21.55
C HIS A 171 8.68 -10.71 -20.34
N ASN A 172 9.56 -9.70 -20.38
CA ASN A 172 9.78 -8.76 -19.28
C ASN A 172 8.95 -7.46 -19.37
N TYR A 173 7.96 -7.41 -20.27
CA TYR A 173 7.06 -6.26 -20.39
C TYR A 173 5.86 -6.47 -19.47
N PRO A 174 5.25 -5.39 -18.94
CA PRO A 174 4.04 -5.52 -18.14
C PRO A 174 2.93 -6.19 -18.95
N VAL A 175 2.15 -7.05 -18.30
CA VAL A 175 0.98 -7.65 -18.93
C VAL A 175 -0.07 -6.57 -19.21
N ILE A 176 -0.51 -6.49 -20.47
CA ILE A 176 -1.53 -5.55 -20.95
C ILE A 176 -2.66 -6.33 -21.61
N PHE A 177 -3.79 -5.66 -21.92
CA PHE A 177 -5.03 -6.34 -22.31
C PHE A 177 -5.57 -7.31 -21.23
N VAL A 178 -5.20 -7.04 -19.98
CA VAL A 178 -5.72 -7.70 -18.79
C VAL A 178 -6.89 -6.91 -18.21
N SER A 179 -7.95 -7.60 -17.81
CA SER A 179 -9.07 -6.96 -17.10
C SER A 179 -8.79 -6.89 -15.60
N TRP A 180 -9.53 -6.06 -14.86
CA TRP A 180 -9.47 -6.09 -13.40
C TRP A 180 -9.72 -7.49 -12.82
N PHE A 181 -10.64 -8.27 -13.41
CA PHE A 181 -10.87 -9.66 -13.00
C PHE A 181 -9.68 -10.56 -13.27
N GLY A 182 -8.98 -10.35 -14.40
CA GLY A 182 -7.71 -11.03 -14.69
C GLY A 182 -6.66 -10.78 -13.62
N THR A 183 -6.57 -9.53 -13.14
CA THR A 183 -5.63 -9.17 -12.07
C THR A 183 -6.00 -9.78 -10.71
N ALA A 184 -7.30 -9.78 -10.35
CA ALA A 184 -7.79 -10.42 -9.14
C ALA A 184 -7.63 -11.94 -9.19
N PHE A 185 -7.88 -12.54 -10.35
CA PHE A 185 -7.68 -13.98 -10.58
C PHE A 185 -6.22 -14.36 -10.43
N TYR A 186 -5.30 -13.56 -10.99
CA TYR A 186 -3.87 -13.74 -10.81
C TYR A 186 -3.48 -13.75 -9.33
N CYS A 187 -4.01 -12.81 -8.53
CA CYS A 187 -3.77 -12.76 -7.09
C CYS A 187 -4.20 -14.06 -6.38
N ASN A 188 -5.42 -14.55 -6.64
CA ASN A 188 -5.88 -15.82 -6.07
C ASN A 188 -5.02 -17.02 -6.52
N MET A 189 -4.65 -17.08 -7.81
CA MET A 189 -3.81 -18.16 -8.31
C MET A 189 -2.42 -18.14 -7.68
N ARG A 190 -1.84 -16.95 -7.53
CA ARG A 190 -0.56 -16.78 -6.83
C ARG A 190 -0.66 -17.22 -5.36
N SER A 191 -1.71 -16.80 -4.64
CA SER A 191 -1.99 -17.30 -3.28
C SER A 191 -2.08 -18.82 -3.25
N ARG A 192 -2.88 -19.41 -4.15
CA ARG A 192 -3.11 -20.86 -4.21
C ARG A 192 -1.83 -21.65 -4.46
N MET A 193 -0.97 -21.20 -5.37
CA MET A 193 0.32 -21.84 -5.66
C MET A 193 1.25 -21.87 -4.44
N GLU A 194 1.14 -20.88 -3.56
CA GLU A 194 1.93 -20.78 -2.32
C GLU A 194 1.23 -21.35 -1.09
N GLY A 195 -0.04 -21.75 -1.21
CA GLY A 195 -0.86 -22.24 -0.10
C GLY A 195 -1.32 -21.14 0.88
N LEU A 196 -1.45 -19.90 0.40
CA LEU A 196 -1.95 -18.74 1.14
C LEU A 196 -3.47 -18.58 0.94
N THR A 197 -4.09 -17.69 1.74
CA THR A 197 -5.53 -17.38 1.62
C THR A 197 -5.84 -16.72 0.27
N GLU A 198 -6.92 -17.16 -0.40
CA GLU A 198 -7.47 -16.47 -1.58
C GLU A 198 -8.36 -15.30 -1.12
N LEU A 199 -8.13 -14.09 -1.64
CA LEU A 199 -8.76 -12.86 -1.13
C LEU A 199 -9.87 -12.29 -2.02
N TYR A 200 -10.16 -12.97 -3.14
CA TYR A 200 -11.23 -12.60 -4.06
C TYR A 200 -12.24 -13.73 -4.18
N ASP A 201 -13.43 -13.56 -3.60
CA ASP A 201 -14.51 -14.54 -3.73
C ASP A 201 -15.19 -14.37 -5.07
N GLN A 202 -15.06 -15.33 -5.99
CA GLN A 202 -15.70 -15.25 -7.31
C GLN A 202 -17.25 -15.37 -7.26
N ILE A 203 -17.80 -15.66 -6.07
CA ILE A 203 -19.23 -15.81 -5.76
C ILE A 203 -19.48 -15.26 -4.35
N PRO A 204 -20.43 -14.32 -4.12
CA PRO A 204 -21.40 -13.76 -5.07
C PRO A 204 -20.80 -12.72 -6.04
N ASN A 205 -21.60 -12.25 -7.01
CA ASN A 205 -21.21 -11.15 -7.90
C ASN A 205 -21.58 -9.80 -7.27
N PRO A 206 -20.67 -8.80 -7.26
CA PRO A 206 -19.30 -8.85 -7.80
C PRO A 206 -18.30 -9.50 -6.84
N TRP A 207 -17.14 -9.92 -7.38
CA TRP A 207 -16.09 -10.63 -6.65
C TRP A 207 -15.78 -9.94 -5.32
N ALA A 208 -16.22 -10.52 -4.20
CA ALA A 208 -16.03 -9.90 -2.89
C ALA A 208 -14.53 -9.87 -2.56
N ARG A 209 -14.10 -8.81 -1.88
CA ARG A 209 -12.67 -8.51 -1.66
C ARG A 209 -12.36 -8.50 -0.17
N THR A 210 -11.29 -9.19 0.20
CA THR A 210 -10.66 -9.05 1.51
C THR A 210 -9.44 -8.14 1.38
N PHE A 211 -9.40 -7.05 2.15
CA PHE A 211 -8.35 -6.04 2.05
C PHE A 211 -7.26 -6.18 3.11
N TYR A 212 -7.58 -6.65 4.32
CA TYR A 212 -6.59 -6.67 5.41
C TYR A 212 -6.81 -7.89 6.31
N GLY A 213 -5.81 -8.23 7.12
CA GLY A 213 -5.91 -9.28 8.14
C GLY A 213 -5.71 -10.71 7.63
N GLU A 214 -5.34 -10.88 6.37
CA GLU A 214 -5.05 -12.18 5.75
C GLU A 214 -3.68 -12.15 5.04
N ASP A 215 -3.11 -13.32 4.78
CA ASP A 215 -1.74 -13.49 4.24
C ASP A 215 -1.66 -13.60 2.71
N GLY A 216 -2.84 -13.59 2.05
CA GLY A 216 -2.97 -13.75 0.62
C GLY A 216 -2.50 -12.55 -0.20
N TYR A 217 -2.24 -12.80 -1.48
CA TYR A 217 -1.97 -11.76 -2.46
C TYR A 217 -3.24 -11.03 -2.87
N ARG A 218 -3.09 -9.74 -3.13
CA ARG A 218 -4.12 -8.87 -3.69
C ARG A 218 -3.53 -7.67 -4.42
N LEU A 219 -4.38 -6.96 -5.14
CA LEU A 219 -4.05 -5.62 -5.60
C LEU A 219 -3.82 -4.67 -4.41
N PRO A 220 -2.94 -3.66 -4.56
CA PRO A 220 -2.82 -2.60 -3.59
C PRO A 220 -4.12 -1.78 -3.52
N THR A 221 -4.45 -1.28 -2.34
CA THR A 221 -5.35 -0.12 -2.27
C THR A 221 -4.64 1.11 -2.87
N GLU A 222 -5.41 2.08 -3.34
CA GLU A 222 -4.94 3.39 -3.79
C GLU A 222 -4.09 4.08 -2.70
N HIS A 223 -4.46 3.88 -1.44
CA HIS A 223 -3.74 4.40 -0.28
C HIS A 223 -2.39 3.73 -0.08
N GLU A 224 -2.33 2.39 -0.13
CA GLU A 224 -1.05 1.65 -0.06
C GLU A 224 -0.16 1.93 -1.25
N TRP A 225 -0.74 2.05 -2.44
CA TRP A 225 -0.02 2.39 -3.66
C TRP A 225 0.59 3.80 -3.55
N GLU A 226 -0.20 4.78 -3.13
CA GLU A 226 0.28 6.16 -2.98
C GLU A 226 1.34 6.25 -1.89
N TYR A 227 1.13 5.64 -0.72
CA TYR A 227 2.14 5.55 0.34
C TYR A 227 3.47 4.98 -0.18
N ALA A 228 3.41 3.89 -0.95
CA ALA A 228 4.60 3.26 -1.49
C ALA A 228 5.31 4.13 -2.57
N ALA A 229 4.56 5.00 -3.26
CA ALA A 229 5.07 5.92 -4.28
C ALA A 229 5.62 7.22 -3.68
N THR A 230 4.89 7.85 -2.75
CA THR A 230 5.26 9.11 -2.09
C THR A 230 6.18 8.93 -0.90
N TYR A 231 6.20 7.74 -0.30
CA TYR A 231 6.74 7.55 1.04
C TYR A 231 6.08 8.53 2.03
N ASN A 232 6.83 9.09 2.99
CA ASN A 232 6.36 10.03 4.01
C ASN A 232 7.00 11.43 3.91
N ASP A 233 7.57 11.78 2.75
CA ASP A 233 8.28 13.05 2.54
C ASP A 233 7.61 13.96 1.48
N GLU A 234 6.35 13.67 1.15
CA GLU A 234 5.49 14.47 0.26
C GLU A 234 6.10 14.70 -1.15
N ARG A 235 6.95 13.78 -1.62
CA ARG A 235 7.53 13.87 -2.97
C ARG A 235 6.45 13.80 -4.06
N HIS A 236 6.66 14.55 -5.13
CA HIS A 236 5.75 14.56 -6.28
C HIS A 236 5.90 13.33 -7.18
N TYR A 237 7.13 12.84 -7.37
CA TYR A 237 7.43 11.65 -8.16
C TYR A 237 8.07 10.56 -7.29
N PRO A 238 8.04 9.29 -7.70
CA PRO A 238 8.62 8.20 -6.91
C PRO A 238 10.09 8.43 -6.55
N TRP A 239 10.86 8.98 -7.49
CA TRP A 239 12.28 9.31 -7.33
C TRP A 239 12.56 10.63 -6.59
N GLY A 240 11.55 11.43 -6.26
CA GLY A 240 11.69 12.72 -5.57
C GLY A 240 10.98 13.88 -6.26
N ASN A 241 11.49 15.10 -6.06
CA ASN A 241 10.89 16.33 -6.59
C ASN A 241 11.56 16.86 -7.86
N GLU A 242 12.58 16.16 -8.37
CA GLU A 242 13.20 16.52 -9.63
C GLU A 242 12.24 16.26 -10.80
N PRO A 243 12.20 17.17 -11.81
CA PRO A 243 11.31 17.03 -12.95
C PRO A 243 11.46 15.68 -13.66
N ALA A 244 10.35 15.14 -14.15
CA ALA A 244 10.37 13.92 -14.95
C ALA A 244 11.22 14.11 -16.22
N THR A 245 12.08 13.13 -16.49
CA THR A 245 12.93 13.06 -17.69
C THR A 245 12.81 11.68 -18.34
N PRO A 246 13.11 11.54 -19.64
CA PRO A 246 13.09 10.25 -20.32
C PRO A 246 14.01 9.18 -19.73
N GLU A 247 14.95 9.52 -18.85
CA GLU A 247 15.79 8.56 -18.14
C GLU A 247 15.13 8.03 -16.85
N LEU A 248 14.07 8.69 -16.37
CA LEU A 248 13.38 8.38 -15.11
C LEU A 248 12.06 7.63 -15.34
N ALA A 249 11.36 7.85 -16.45
CA ALA A 249 10.08 7.20 -16.71
C ALA A 249 9.71 7.20 -18.20
N SER A 250 8.82 6.28 -18.58
CA SER A 250 8.13 6.30 -19.88
C SER A 250 6.87 7.15 -19.80
N PHE A 251 6.86 8.31 -20.47
CA PHE A 251 5.73 9.25 -20.53
C PHE A 251 5.84 10.13 -21.79
N ASN A 252 4.87 11.02 -22.03
CA ASN A 252 4.88 12.00 -23.13
C ASN A 252 5.02 11.38 -24.54
N ASN A 253 4.47 10.18 -24.75
CA ASN A 253 4.55 9.45 -26.01
C ASN A 253 6.00 9.25 -26.49
N GLN A 254 6.94 9.06 -25.55
CA GLN A 254 8.31 8.63 -25.89
C GLN A 254 8.30 7.33 -26.70
N TYR A 255 7.39 6.44 -26.33
CA TYR A 255 7.07 5.20 -27.02
C TYR A 255 5.55 5.14 -27.28
N THR A 256 5.15 4.33 -28.25
CA THR A 256 3.73 4.07 -28.56
C THR A 256 3.22 2.78 -27.92
N HIS A 257 3.98 2.24 -26.97
CA HIS A 257 3.72 0.99 -26.26
C HIS A 257 4.47 0.99 -24.91
N SER A 258 4.14 0.04 -24.04
CA SER A 258 4.84 -0.18 -22.77
C SER A 258 6.31 -0.55 -22.96
N THR A 259 7.12 -0.38 -21.93
CA THR A 259 8.54 -0.76 -21.91
C THR A 259 8.78 -1.95 -20.98
N PRO A 260 9.93 -2.66 -21.06
CA PRO A 260 10.32 -3.61 -20.02
C PRO A 260 10.29 -2.97 -18.63
N VAL A 261 9.87 -3.75 -17.63
CA VAL A 261 9.64 -3.26 -16.26
C VAL A 261 10.90 -2.78 -15.53
N ASP A 262 12.08 -3.10 -16.06
CA ASP A 262 13.39 -2.74 -15.51
C ASP A 262 14.11 -1.65 -16.31
N GLN A 263 13.44 -1.00 -17.27
CA GLN A 263 14.07 -0.05 -18.19
C GLN A 263 14.53 1.26 -17.51
N TYR A 264 13.89 1.68 -16.42
CA TYR A 264 14.11 2.99 -15.78
C TYR A 264 14.69 2.88 -14.36
N PRO A 265 15.92 2.37 -14.16
CA PRO A 265 16.50 2.16 -12.83
C PRO A 265 16.74 3.48 -12.06
N LEU A 266 16.80 4.62 -12.74
CA LEU A 266 16.92 5.93 -12.10
C LEU A 266 15.57 6.47 -11.59
N GLY A 267 14.46 5.96 -12.12
CA GLY A 267 13.10 6.29 -11.69
C GLY A 267 12.59 5.49 -10.50
N VAL A 268 13.48 4.70 -9.87
CA VAL A 268 13.13 3.88 -8.72
C VAL A 268 12.61 4.73 -7.55
N SER A 269 11.59 4.25 -6.85
CA SER A 269 11.07 4.91 -5.66
C SER A 269 12.07 4.88 -4.50
N GLN A 270 11.84 5.68 -3.46
CA GLN A 270 12.62 5.62 -2.21
C GLN A 270 12.74 4.20 -1.64
N LEU A 271 11.67 3.42 -1.83
CA LEU A 271 11.52 2.10 -1.28
C LEU A 271 12.00 1.01 -2.23
N GLY A 272 12.48 1.35 -3.43
CA GLY A 272 13.00 0.38 -4.39
C GLY A 272 11.99 -0.11 -5.43
N LEU A 273 10.79 0.46 -5.48
CA LEU A 273 9.76 0.09 -6.46
C LEU A 273 10.01 0.78 -7.81
N MET A 274 9.83 0.03 -8.89
CA MET A 274 10.07 0.49 -10.25
C MET A 274 8.77 0.83 -10.97
N ASP A 275 8.83 1.74 -11.94
CA ASP A 275 7.70 2.14 -12.78
C ASP A 275 6.44 2.56 -12.01
N MET A 276 6.59 3.14 -10.81
CA MET A 276 5.47 3.74 -10.07
C MET A 276 4.95 5.03 -10.76
N ALA A 277 5.62 5.53 -11.80
CA ALA A 277 5.18 6.67 -12.61
C ALA A 277 5.41 6.37 -14.09
N GLY A 278 4.34 6.50 -14.91
CA GLY A 278 4.38 6.21 -16.34
C GLY A 278 4.44 4.71 -16.66
N ASN A 279 4.99 4.39 -17.84
CA ASN A 279 4.89 3.06 -18.47
C ASN A 279 3.42 2.69 -18.72
N VAL A 280 2.75 2.00 -17.80
CA VAL A 280 1.31 1.73 -17.91
C VAL A 280 0.65 2.01 -16.57
N ALA A 281 -0.62 2.43 -16.62
CA ALA A 281 -1.37 2.67 -15.39
C ALA A 281 -1.58 1.36 -14.63
N GLU A 282 -1.78 1.44 -13.32
CA GLU A 282 -1.96 0.24 -12.49
C GLU A 282 -3.33 0.20 -11.84
N PHE A 283 -4.02 -0.94 -11.99
CA PHE A 283 -5.23 -1.21 -11.24
C PHE A 283 -4.97 -1.22 -9.74
N THR A 284 -5.87 -0.59 -8.99
CA THR A 284 -5.94 -0.72 -7.52
C THR A 284 -7.14 -1.58 -7.12
N ASN A 285 -7.19 -1.96 -5.86
CA ASN A 285 -8.30 -2.73 -5.30
C ASN A 285 -9.55 -1.87 -5.04
N ASN A 286 -9.40 -0.54 -4.98
CA ASN A 286 -10.48 0.38 -4.64
C ASN A 286 -11.36 0.73 -5.85
N TYR A 287 -12.64 0.93 -5.55
CA TYR A 287 -13.49 1.75 -6.38
C TYR A 287 -13.08 3.22 -6.29
N VAL A 288 -13.46 4.04 -7.28
CA VAL A 288 -13.19 5.48 -7.25
C VAL A 288 -13.95 6.12 -6.07
N PHE A 289 -13.32 7.08 -5.39
CA PHE A 289 -13.91 7.76 -4.23
C PHE A 289 -13.56 9.24 -4.19
N SER A 290 -14.29 10.00 -3.36
CA SER A 290 -14.00 11.42 -3.12
C SER A 290 -13.02 11.57 -1.96
N TYR A 291 -12.03 12.45 -2.12
CA TYR A 291 -11.10 12.75 -1.03
C TYR A 291 -11.82 13.67 -0.03
N THR A 292 -12.10 13.14 1.16
CA THR A 292 -12.65 13.88 2.30
C THR A 292 -11.51 14.35 3.19
N PRO A 293 -11.61 15.50 3.87
CA PRO A 293 -10.53 16.00 4.73
C PRO A 293 -10.34 15.22 6.04
N ASP A 294 -11.27 14.31 6.35
CA ASP A 294 -11.24 13.53 7.59
C ASP A 294 -10.14 12.46 7.56
N PRO A 295 -9.35 12.29 8.63
CA PRO A 295 -8.36 11.22 8.74
C PRO A 295 -8.98 9.83 8.58
N GLN A 296 -8.26 8.91 7.93
CA GLN A 296 -8.74 7.56 7.64
C GLN A 296 -7.76 6.49 8.13
N LEU A 297 -8.30 5.43 8.74
CA LEU A 297 -7.54 4.27 9.23
C LEU A 297 -7.81 3.05 8.32
N ASN A 298 -6.76 2.47 7.73
CA ASN A 298 -6.79 1.37 6.76
C ASN A 298 -7.94 1.49 5.73
N PRO A 299 -8.06 2.61 5.02
CA PRO A 299 -9.21 2.85 4.14
C PRO A 299 -9.29 1.85 2.99
N THR A 300 -10.50 1.35 2.74
CA THR A 300 -10.84 0.40 1.66
C THR A 300 -11.63 1.05 0.53
N GLY A 301 -11.89 2.36 0.59
CA GLY A 301 -12.80 3.03 -0.34
C GLY A 301 -14.25 2.54 -0.19
N PRO A 302 -15.15 2.92 -1.11
CA PRO A 302 -16.56 2.56 -1.05
C PRO A 302 -16.78 1.08 -1.42
N ASP A 303 -17.91 0.54 -0.96
CA ASP A 303 -18.30 -0.85 -1.23
C ASP A 303 -18.76 -1.08 -2.69
N GLU A 304 -19.19 -0.03 -3.39
CA GLU A 304 -19.66 -0.07 -4.78
C GLU A 304 -19.34 1.24 -5.55
N ASP A 305 -18.92 1.10 -6.81
CA ASP A 305 -18.88 2.13 -7.86
C ASP A 305 -18.79 1.43 -9.24
N ASP A 306 -19.11 2.16 -10.30
CA ASP A 306 -18.94 1.69 -11.68
C ASP A 306 -17.48 1.83 -12.18
N ARG A 307 -16.56 2.37 -11.36
CA ARG A 307 -15.18 2.63 -11.74
C ARG A 307 -14.20 2.12 -10.70
N ILE A 308 -13.17 1.40 -11.16
CA ILE A 308 -12.00 1.04 -10.35
C ILE A 308 -10.98 2.17 -10.44
N SER A 309 -10.32 2.48 -9.33
CA SER A 309 -9.27 3.48 -9.30
C SER A 309 -7.97 2.94 -9.92
N LYS A 310 -7.28 3.77 -10.68
CA LYS A 310 -5.96 3.47 -11.25
C LYS A 310 -4.94 4.56 -10.95
N LYS A 311 -3.67 4.16 -10.82
CA LYS A 311 -2.54 5.02 -10.42
C LYS A 311 -1.36 4.91 -11.40
N GLY A 312 -0.35 5.76 -11.24
CA GLY A 312 0.88 5.79 -12.05
C GLY A 312 0.75 6.40 -13.45
N ASN A 313 -0.44 6.25 -14.07
CA ASN A 313 -0.71 6.68 -15.45
C ASN A 313 0.23 6.00 -16.48
N ASN A 314 0.11 6.34 -17.76
CA ASN A 314 0.73 5.55 -18.84
C ASN A 314 1.75 6.36 -19.67
N PHE A 315 2.37 5.67 -20.64
CA PHE A 315 3.39 6.20 -21.54
C PHE A 315 2.92 7.37 -22.42
N GLU A 316 1.61 7.56 -22.61
CA GLU A 316 1.05 8.68 -23.40
C GLU A 316 0.91 9.96 -22.57
N ALA A 317 0.83 9.81 -21.25
CA ALA A 317 0.49 10.87 -20.33
C ALA A 317 1.61 11.90 -20.16
N ASP A 318 1.27 13.14 -19.83
CA ASP A 318 2.28 14.17 -19.57
C ASP A 318 2.91 14.05 -18.17
N ALA A 319 3.98 14.81 -17.95
CA ALA A 319 4.74 14.79 -16.70
C ALA A 319 3.91 15.20 -15.46
N GLU A 320 2.83 15.96 -15.63
CA GLU A 320 2.01 16.42 -14.49
C GLU A 320 1.10 15.31 -13.97
N VAL A 321 0.65 14.42 -14.86
CA VAL A 321 -0.36 13.40 -14.54
C VAL A 321 0.23 12.02 -14.22
N ILE A 322 1.55 11.88 -14.22
CA ILE A 322 2.29 10.69 -13.73
C ILE A 322 2.82 10.86 -12.30
N LYS A 323 2.49 11.96 -11.62
CA LYS A 323 2.87 12.21 -10.22
C LYS A 323 2.16 11.24 -9.27
N CYS A 324 2.76 10.97 -8.11
CA CYS A 324 2.31 9.95 -7.16
C CYS A 324 0.86 10.16 -6.69
N HIS A 325 0.46 11.40 -6.43
CA HIS A 325 -0.88 11.76 -5.95
C HIS A 325 -1.95 11.77 -7.07
N TRP A 326 -1.53 11.72 -8.35
CA TRP A 326 -2.49 11.76 -9.45
C TRP A 326 -3.30 10.47 -9.50
N ARG A 327 -4.59 10.58 -9.84
CA ARG A 327 -5.51 9.45 -9.95
C ARG A 327 -6.40 9.60 -11.16
N SER A 328 -6.82 8.46 -11.71
CA SER A 328 -7.93 8.43 -12.66
C SER A 328 -8.84 7.24 -12.38
N GLY A 329 -10.09 7.37 -12.83
CA GLY A 329 -11.06 6.29 -12.77
C GLY A 329 -11.03 5.49 -14.06
N TRP A 330 -11.02 4.18 -13.94
CA TRP A 330 -11.21 3.27 -15.06
C TRP A 330 -12.61 2.68 -15.01
N ILE A 331 -13.41 2.89 -16.05
CA ILE A 331 -14.79 2.44 -16.06
C ILE A 331 -14.80 0.92 -16.12
N LYS A 332 -15.41 0.31 -15.11
CA LYS A 332 -15.78 -1.10 -15.05
C LYS A 332 -16.95 -1.31 -16.01
N GLN A 333 -16.76 -0.99 -17.28
CA GLN A 333 -17.82 -1.04 -18.26
C GLN A 333 -18.06 -2.51 -18.58
N TYR A 334 -19.14 -3.04 -18.00
CA TYR A 334 -19.74 -4.29 -18.41
C TYR A 334 -20.68 -3.99 -19.56
N TYR A 335 -20.38 -4.49 -20.74
CA TYR A 335 -21.42 -4.65 -21.75
C TYR A 335 -21.69 -6.13 -21.93
N PHE A 336 -22.94 -6.50 -21.68
CA PHE A 336 -23.45 -7.81 -22.01
C PHE A 336 -23.74 -7.83 -23.51
N MET A 337 -22.85 -8.44 -24.29
CA MET A 337 -23.09 -8.70 -25.70
C MET A 337 -23.13 -10.20 -25.93
N SER A 338 -24.15 -10.66 -26.67
CA SER A 338 -24.24 -12.05 -27.13
C SER A 338 -24.09 -13.12 -26.03
N GLY A 339 -24.60 -12.85 -24.81
CA GLY A 339 -24.53 -13.84 -23.71
C GLY A 339 -23.29 -13.73 -22.81
N THR A 340 -22.41 -12.74 -23.04
CA THR A 340 -21.09 -12.66 -22.40
C THR A 340 -20.83 -11.27 -21.81
N TYR A 341 -20.21 -11.22 -20.63
CA TYR A 341 -19.68 -9.98 -20.06
C TYR A 341 -18.32 -9.65 -20.67
N HIS A 342 -18.23 -8.56 -21.41
CA HIS A 342 -16.95 -7.99 -21.84
C HIS A 342 -16.51 -6.94 -20.84
N THR A 343 -15.22 -6.91 -20.56
CA THR A 343 -14.55 -5.87 -19.79
C THR A 343 -13.54 -5.19 -20.67
N PHE A 344 -13.38 -3.88 -20.55
CA PHE A 344 -12.31 -3.22 -21.29
C PHE A 344 -10.96 -3.81 -20.86
N ALA A 345 -10.10 -4.09 -21.82
CA ALA A 345 -8.73 -4.47 -21.57
C ALA A 345 -7.93 -3.68 -22.59
N THR A 346 -7.00 -2.87 -22.14
CA THR A 346 -6.33 -1.89 -22.99
C THR A 346 -4.82 -2.06 -22.92
N ASN A 347 -4.12 -1.41 -23.84
CA ASN A 347 -2.66 -1.50 -23.97
C ASN A 347 -1.89 -0.63 -22.96
N ASP A 348 -2.60 0.13 -22.12
CA ASP A 348 -2.07 1.19 -21.29
C ASP A 348 -2.36 1.00 -19.78
N ILE A 349 -2.80 -0.21 -19.40
CA ILE A 349 -3.09 -0.56 -18.00
C ILE A 349 -2.63 -1.99 -17.68
N SER A 350 -2.07 -2.14 -16.48
CA SER A 350 -1.57 -3.38 -15.90
C SER A 350 -1.81 -3.35 -14.38
N PHE A 351 -1.00 -4.10 -13.62
CA PHE A 351 -1.09 -4.16 -12.18
C PHE A 351 0.20 -4.63 -11.52
N ARG A 352 0.28 -4.35 -10.23
CA ARG A 352 1.22 -4.97 -9.30
C ARG A 352 0.45 -5.62 -8.15
N ILE A 353 1.12 -6.47 -7.39
CA ILE A 353 0.50 -7.19 -6.28
C ILE A 353 1.16 -6.79 -4.97
N LEU A 354 0.42 -6.93 -3.88
CA LEU A 354 0.96 -6.91 -2.53
C LEU A 354 0.35 -8.04 -1.70
N ARG A 355 0.94 -8.30 -0.54
CA ARG A 355 0.34 -9.12 0.52
C ARG A 355 0.58 -8.45 1.87
N THR A 356 -0.37 -8.56 2.78
CA THR A 356 -0.24 -8.06 4.16
C THR A 356 0.22 -9.15 5.10
N TYR A 357 0.81 -8.76 6.23
CA TYR A 357 0.96 -9.66 7.36
C TYR A 357 -0.36 -9.75 8.13
N ALA A 358 -0.75 -10.97 8.56
CA ALA A 358 -2.06 -11.22 9.17
C ALA A 358 -2.29 -10.45 10.49
N GLU A 359 -1.22 -10.16 11.23
CA GLU A 359 -1.28 -9.31 12.42
C GLU A 359 -0.93 -7.88 12.04
N GLY A 360 -1.91 -6.97 12.14
CA GLY A 360 -1.65 -5.53 12.04
C GLY A 360 -0.96 -4.99 13.29
N ILE A 361 -0.36 -3.82 13.18
CA ILE A 361 0.21 -3.05 14.29
C ILE A 361 -0.94 -2.68 15.24
N THR A 362 -1.05 -3.39 16.36
CA THR A 362 -2.14 -3.20 17.35
C THR A 362 -1.90 -2.02 18.29
N ASN A 363 -0.68 -1.48 18.32
CA ASN A 363 -0.32 -0.26 19.02
C ASN A 363 -0.37 0.94 18.07
N ILE A 364 -1.52 1.13 17.40
CA ILE A 364 -1.90 2.48 16.99
C ILE A 364 -2.09 3.24 18.29
N ASN A 365 -1.08 3.98 18.73
CA ASN A 365 -1.29 5.01 19.72
C ASN A 365 -2.49 5.81 19.20
N GLU A 366 -3.64 5.73 19.89
CA GLU A 366 -4.67 6.77 19.77
C GLU A 366 -3.90 8.07 19.81
N THR A 367 -4.00 8.90 18.75
CA THR A 367 -3.15 10.08 18.56
C THR A 367 -3.06 10.78 19.90
N GLU A 368 -1.90 10.70 20.58
CA GLU A 368 -1.82 11.13 21.98
C GLU A 368 -2.35 12.56 22.01
N GLN A 369 -3.35 12.79 22.86
CA GLN A 369 -3.92 14.11 22.93
C GLN A 369 -2.81 15.07 23.35
N THR A 370 -2.44 16.00 22.47
CA THR A 370 -1.32 16.91 22.72
C THR A 370 -1.79 18.35 22.67
N ILE A 371 -1.18 19.17 23.53
CA ILE A 371 -1.27 20.62 23.48
C ILE A 371 0.15 21.16 23.30
N SER A 372 0.34 22.09 22.38
CA SER A 372 1.66 22.67 22.08
C SER A 372 1.57 24.16 21.71
N ALA A 373 2.71 24.77 21.40
CA ALA A 373 2.82 26.18 20.98
C ALA A 373 2.18 27.21 21.93
N ILE A 374 2.14 26.89 23.24
CA ILE A 374 1.47 27.71 24.26
C ILE A 374 2.18 29.05 24.46
N ASN A 375 1.46 30.14 24.23
CA ASN A 375 1.93 31.49 24.52
C ASN A 375 0.76 32.38 24.96
N ASN A 376 1.10 33.60 25.37
CA ASN A 376 0.11 34.63 25.63
C ASN A 376 0.62 36.00 25.19
N TYR A 377 -0.25 36.82 24.61
CA TYR A 377 0.07 38.17 24.19
C TYR A 377 -1.10 39.13 24.46
N PRO A 378 -0.85 40.36 24.95
CA PRO A 378 0.44 40.88 25.39
C PRO A 378 0.95 40.26 26.71
N ASN A 379 2.28 40.13 26.82
CA ASN A 379 2.98 39.71 28.04
C ASN A 379 4.26 40.57 28.18
N PRO A 380 4.40 41.43 29.21
CA PRO A 380 3.52 41.58 30.36
C PRO A 380 2.12 42.13 30.02
N VAL A 381 1.10 41.70 30.76
CA VAL A 381 -0.30 42.10 30.60
C VAL A 381 -0.64 43.31 31.47
N ASP A 382 -1.35 44.28 30.88
CA ASP A 382 -1.97 45.38 31.63
C ASP A 382 -3.40 45.01 32.05
N ARG A 383 -4.31 44.84 31.09
CA ARG A 383 -5.70 44.42 31.35
C ARG A 383 -6.09 43.13 30.62
N PHE A 384 -5.88 43.05 29.31
CA PHE A 384 -6.26 41.87 28.53
C PHE A 384 -5.06 41.14 27.95
N THR A 385 -5.06 39.82 28.01
CA THR A 385 -4.14 38.95 27.27
C THR A 385 -4.93 37.85 26.58
N THR A 386 -4.44 37.40 25.43
CA THR A 386 -4.98 36.22 24.75
C THR A 386 -4.06 35.04 25.01
N PHE A 387 -4.60 33.92 25.49
CA PHE A 387 -3.90 32.63 25.54
C PHE A 387 -4.04 31.94 24.19
N CYS A 388 -2.91 31.60 23.56
CA CYS A 388 -2.87 30.88 22.30
C CYS A 388 -2.22 29.52 22.51
N PHE A 389 -2.79 28.47 21.93
CA PHE A 389 -2.28 27.11 22.00
C PHE A 389 -2.77 26.30 20.80
N TYR A 390 -1.99 25.31 20.41
CA TYR A 390 -2.37 24.31 19.40
C TYR A 390 -2.77 23.01 20.09
N ASN A 391 -3.78 22.32 19.56
CA ASN A 391 -4.11 20.96 19.96
C ASN A 391 -4.51 20.13 18.73
N ASN A 392 -4.21 18.84 18.77
CA ASN A 392 -4.41 17.92 17.64
C ASN A 392 -5.82 17.29 17.57
N VAL A 393 -6.65 17.44 18.60
CA VAL A 393 -8.03 16.88 18.63
C VAL A 393 -9.06 17.92 19.05
N LYS A 394 -10.29 17.84 18.50
CA LYS A 394 -11.41 18.69 18.93
C LYS A 394 -11.87 18.30 20.34
N GLY A 395 -12.32 19.25 21.14
CA GLY A 395 -12.81 18.91 22.47
C GLY A 395 -13.17 20.09 23.35
N ILE A 396 -13.15 19.83 24.66
CA ILE A 396 -13.37 20.81 25.71
C ILE A 396 -12.07 21.01 26.47
N ALA A 397 -11.62 22.26 26.55
CA ALA A 397 -10.46 22.66 27.32
C ALA A 397 -10.88 23.49 28.55
N SER A 398 -9.98 23.58 29.52
CA SER A 398 -10.06 24.53 30.62
C SER A 398 -8.74 25.24 30.83
N ILE A 399 -8.79 26.49 31.29
CA ILE A 399 -7.59 27.28 31.62
C ILE A 399 -7.63 27.63 33.10
N SER A 400 -6.60 27.22 33.84
CA SER A 400 -6.46 27.54 35.27
C SER A 400 -5.31 28.53 35.48
N ILE A 401 -5.51 29.59 36.27
CA ILE A 401 -4.51 30.60 36.60
C ILE A 401 -4.10 30.47 38.07
N TYR A 402 -2.81 30.40 38.33
CA TYR A 402 -2.21 30.25 39.66
C TYR A 402 -1.28 31.40 40.00
N ASN A 403 -1.20 31.76 41.29
CA ASN A 403 -0.19 32.69 41.77
C ASN A 403 1.20 32.02 41.91
N SER A 404 2.22 32.81 42.23
CA SER A 404 3.61 32.33 42.39
C SER A 404 3.83 31.30 43.52
N VAL A 405 2.82 31.09 44.38
CA VAL A 405 2.84 30.11 45.47
C VAL A 405 2.05 28.85 45.10
N GLY A 406 1.52 28.76 43.88
CA GLY A 406 0.76 27.61 43.36
C GLY A 406 -0.71 27.58 43.77
N GLN A 407 -1.26 28.67 44.32
CA GLN A 407 -2.69 28.74 44.64
C GLN A 407 -3.50 29.11 43.40
N LEU A 408 -4.57 28.36 43.13
CA LEU A 408 -5.53 28.64 42.06
C LEU A 408 -6.26 29.95 42.34
N ILE A 409 -6.20 30.88 41.39
CA ILE A 409 -6.82 32.21 41.46
C ILE A 409 -8.10 32.25 40.65
N GLN A 410 -8.09 31.70 39.44
CA GLN A 410 -9.23 31.72 38.52
C GLN A 410 -9.17 30.52 37.58
N LYS A 411 -10.33 30.04 37.15
CA LYS A 411 -10.47 28.97 36.15
C LYS A 411 -11.51 29.36 35.11
N ILE A 412 -11.21 29.08 33.84
CA ILE A 412 -12.13 29.20 32.70
C ILE A 412 -12.45 27.77 32.26
N GLU A 413 -13.71 27.37 32.34
CA GLU A 413 -14.16 26.02 32.00
C GLU A 413 -14.94 26.00 30.68
N ASP A 414 -15.18 24.79 30.16
CA ASP A 414 -16.04 24.53 29.01
C ASP A 414 -15.64 25.28 27.71
N ILE A 415 -14.33 25.48 27.49
CA ILE A 415 -13.80 26.13 26.30
C ILE A 415 -13.85 25.13 25.14
N LYS A 416 -14.74 25.37 24.17
CA LYS A 416 -14.79 24.56 22.95
C LYS A 416 -13.60 24.88 22.06
N VAL A 417 -12.84 23.85 21.70
CA VAL A 417 -11.63 23.96 20.88
C VAL A 417 -11.70 23.06 19.66
N GLY A 418 -11.18 23.54 18.54
CA GLY A 418 -10.97 22.75 17.32
C GLY A 418 -9.59 22.08 17.32
N SER A 419 -9.30 21.25 16.31
CA SER A 419 -8.00 20.59 16.10
C SER A 419 -7.04 21.52 15.33
N GLU A 420 -6.83 22.71 15.89
CA GLU A 420 -6.06 23.78 15.27
C GLU A 420 -5.46 24.70 16.34
N THR A 421 -4.98 25.88 15.94
CA THR A 421 -4.62 26.92 16.90
C THR A 421 -5.87 27.57 17.48
N ASN A 422 -6.02 27.50 18.79
CA ASN A 422 -7.10 28.10 19.55
C ASN A 422 -6.63 29.36 20.28
N SER A 423 -7.56 30.29 20.52
CA SER A 423 -7.28 31.58 21.16
C SER A 423 -8.37 31.93 22.17
N VAL A 424 -7.97 32.22 23.41
CA VAL A 424 -8.89 32.54 24.51
C VAL A 424 -8.52 33.88 25.13
N LEU A 425 -9.43 34.85 25.04
CA LEU A 425 -9.24 36.17 25.65
C LEU A 425 -9.43 36.09 27.18
N PHE A 426 -8.52 36.68 27.93
CA PHE A 426 -8.54 36.74 29.39
C PHE A 426 -8.46 38.19 29.89
N ASP A 427 -9.36 38.54 30.81
CA ASP A 427 -9.35 39.81 31.54
C ASP A 427 -8.62 39.63 32.89
N ALA A 428 -7.44 40.25 32.98
CA ALA A 428 -6.56 40.23 34.14
C ALA A 428 -6.81 41.41 35.11
N GLU A 429 -7.90 42.18 34.97
CA GLU A 429 -8.23 43.33 35.83
C GLU A 429 -8.30 42.95 37.33
N SER A 430 -8.72 41.73 37.64
CA SER A 430 -8.80 41.21 39.02
C SER A 430 -7.46 40.83 39.63
N LEU A 431 -6.39 40.75 38.82
CA LEU A 431 -5.07 40.31 39.25
C LEU A 431 -4.21 41.47 39.76
N LYS A 432 -3.44 41.20 40.82
CA LYS A 432 -2.44 42.16 41.35
C LYS A 432 -1.16 42.09 40.51
N PRO A 433 -0.32 43.14 40.50
CA PRO A 433 1.01 43.10 39.88
C PRO A 433 1.82 41.89 40.38
N GLY A 434 2.38 41.10 39.46
CA GLY A 434 3.11 39.90 39.82
C GLY A 434 3.26 38.87 38.69
N ILE A 435 3.87 37.73 39.04
CA ILE A 435 4.07 36.59 38.13
C ILE A 435 2.97 35.55 38.40
N TYR A 436 2.34 35.10 37.32
CA TYR A 436 1.29 34.09 37.34
C TYR A 436 1.68 32.90 36.47
N LEU A 437 1.24 31.71 36.88
CA LEU A 437 1.29 30.50 36.06
C LEU A 437 -0.10 30.25 35.51
N TYR A 438 -0.20 29.70 34.31
CA TYR A 438 -1.47 29.19 33.81
C TYR A 438 -1.28 27.80 33.21
N THR A 439 -2.30 26.95 33.38
CA THR A 439 -2.40 25.65 32.72
C THR A 439 -3.52 25.68 31.69
N ILE A 440 -3.35 24.91 30.62
CA ILE A 440 -4.41 24.59 29.67
C ILE A 440 -4.56 23.07 29.71
N GLU A 441 -5.77 22.61 30.02
CA GLU A 441 -6.09 21.21 30.31
C GLU A 441 -7.20 20.73 29.39
N MET A 442 -7.03 19.53 28.83
CA MET A 442 -8.06 18.73 28.16
C MET A 442 -8.10 17.33 28.82
N PRO A 443 -9.10 16.45 28.52
CA PRO A 443 -9.37 15.22 29.28
C PRO A 443 -8.16 14.33 29.61
N ASP A 444 -7.12 14.29 28.77
CA ASP A 444 -5.93 13.44 29.01
C ASP A 444 -4.59 14.15 28.82
N CYS A 445 -4.58 15.50 28.73
CA CYS A 445 -3.33 16.25 28.60
C CYS A 445 -3.40 17.66 29.19
N PHE A 446 -2.24 18.18 29.59
CA PHE A 446 -2.13 19.58 30.02
C PHE A 446 -0.76 20.17 29.71
N VAL A 447 -0.75 21.48 29.53
CA VAL A 447 0.48 22.27 29.40
C VAL A 447 0.43 23.46 30.33
N SER A 448 1.60 23.99 30.69
CA SER A 448 1.69 25.18 31.54
C SER A 448 2.64 26.20 30.97
N ASN A 449 2.36 27.48 31.22
CA ASN A 449 3.26 28.58 30.93
C ASN A 449 3.04 29.71 31.97
N ARG A 450 3.75 30.83 31.83
CA ARG A 450 3.70 31.95 32.77
C ARG A 450 3.42 33.27 32.07
N PHE A 451 2.79 34.19 32.78
CA PHE A 451 2.68 35.58 32.35
C PHE A 451 2.92 36.55 33.50
N ILE A 452 3.24 37.79 33.15
CA ILE A 452 3.54 38.86 34.11
C ILE A 452 2.41 39.88 34.04
N LYS A 453 1.80 40.22 35.18
CA LYS A 453 0.85 41.34 35.32
C LYS A 453 1.61 42.58 35.77
N TYR A 454 1.45 43.69 35.04
CA TYR A 454 1.95 45.01 35.45
C TYR A 454 1.29 45.50 36.73
#